data_AF-A0A7Y5ZEJ5-F1
#
_entry.id   AF-A0A7Y5ZEJ5-F1
#
_cell.length_a   1.000
_cell.length_b   1.000
_cell.length_c   1.000
_cell.angle_alpha   90.00
_cell.angle_beta   90.00
_cell.angle_gamma   90.00
#
_symmetry.space_group_name_H-M   'P 1'
#
loop_
_entity.id
_entity.type
_entity.pdbx_description
1 polymer ?
#
loop_
_entity_poly.entity_id
_entity_poly.type
_entity_poly.pdbx_seq_one_letter_code
_entity_poly.pdbx_strand_id
1 'polypeptide(L)'
;MEGPVPNPTDGQPAPANVSSPPRPQRPVKKRTTVTFYLTEAMRNRARAAYRQTSFDERDSSWSEMLNKALLAEVERREAEYNEGRAFVGNGDPLTPGRPIGF
;
A
#
# COMPACT_ATOMS: atom_id res chain seq x y z
N MET A 1 20.49 -30.32 -68.53
CA MET A 1 21.29 -29.13 -68.86
C MET A 1 21.17 -28.16 -67.71
N GLU A 2 22.30 -27.53 -67.41
CA GLU A 2 22.62 -26.66 -66.27
C GLU A 2 21.53 -25.59 -65.98
N GLY A 3 21.37 -25.10 -64.75
CA GLY A 3 22.41 -25.05 -63.74
C GLY A 3 21.97 -24.57 -62.36
N PRO A 4 22.96 -24.41 -61.46
CA PRO A 4 22.80 -23.78 -60.17
C PRO A 4 23.13 -22.28 -60.26
N VAL A 5 22.52 -21.47 -59.39
CA VAL A 5 23.24 -20.42 -58.64
C VAL A 5 22.45 -20.05 -57.37
N PRO A 6 23.12 -19.99 -56.21
CA PRO A 6 22.52 -19.59 -54.93
C PRO A 6 22.39 -18.06 -54.82
N ASN A 7 21.38 -17.58 -54.08
CA ASN A 7 21.26 -16.17 -53.73
C ASN A 7 22.11 -15.87 -52.48
N PRO A 8 22.91 -14.78 -52.46
CA PRO A 8 23.80 -14.46 -51.36
C PRO A 8 23.05 -13.86 -50.16
N THR A 9 23.52 -14.25 -48.98
CA THR A 9 23.26 -13.62 -47.68
C THR A 9 23.66 -12.16 -47.70
N ASP A 10 22.79 -11.26 -47.28
CA ASP A 10 23.22 -10.00 -46.66
C ASP A 10 22.43 -9.76 -45.37
N GLY A 11 23.20 -9.64 -44.30
CA GLY A 11 22.73 -9.56 -42.93
C GLY A 11 21.97 -8.26 -42.68
N GLN A 12 20.75 -8.41 -42.17
CA GLN A 12 20.04 -7.31 -41.53
C GLN A 12 20.34 -7.40 -40.02
N PRO A 13 21.12 -6.49 -39.43
CA PRO A 13 21.23 -6.42 -37.98
C PRO A 13 19.87 -6.00 -37.41
N ALA A 14 19.37 -6.79 -36.44
CA ALA A 14 18.18 -6.46 -35.66
C ALA A 14 18.30 -5.06 -35.03
N PRO A 15 17.20 -4.29 -34.89
CA PRO A 15 17.27 -2.98 -34.26
C PRO A 15 17.81 -3.12 -32.84
N ALA A 16 18.92 -2.44 -32.58
CA ALA A 16 19.54 -2.33 -31.27
C ALA A 16 18.49 -1.86 -30.26
N ASN A 17 18.20 -2.72 -29.28
CA ASN A 17 17.32 -2.43 -28.16
C ASN A 17 17.97 -1.32 -27.33
N VAL A 18 17.63 -0.06 -27.63
CA VAL A 18 18.06 1.11 -26.86
C VAL A 18 17.49 1.00 -25.45
N SER A 19 18.29 0.40 -24.58
CA SER A 19 18.00 0.27 -23.15
C SER A 19 17.97 1.68 -22.57
N SER A 20 16.77 2.23 -22.42
CA SER A 20 16.56 3.47 -21.67
C SER A 20 17.06 3.26 -20.23
N PRO A 21 17.75 4.24 -19.62
CA PRO A 21 18.22 4.10 -18.26
C PRO A 21 17.03 3.90 -17.30
N PRO A 22 17.17 3.04 -16.28
CA PRO A 22 16.11 2.80 -15.31
C PRO A 22 15.78 4.12 -14.60
N ARG A 23 14.54 4.58 -14.78
CA ARG A 23 13.99 5.72 -14.01
C ARG A 23 14.10 5.37 -12.52
N PRO A 24 14.60 6.28 -11.66
CA PRO A 24 14.71 6.02 -10.24
C PRO A 24 13.32 5.66 -9.68
N GLN A 25 13.15 4.40 -9.31
CA GLN A 25 11.93 3.93 -8.69
C GLN A 25 11.88 4.53 -7.29
N ARG A 26 10.86 5.36 -7.01
CA ARG A 26 10.59 5.83 -5.65
C ARG A 26 10.44 4.60 -4.75
N PRO A 27 11.04 4.58 -3.55
CA PRO A 27 10.94 3.43 -2.66
C PRO A 27 9.46 3.14 -2.39
N VAL A 28 9.01 1.95 -2.78
CA VAL A 28 7.66 1.48 -2.50
C VAL A 28 7.53 1.36 -0.99
N LYS A 29 6.73 2.22 -0.36
CA LYS A 29 6.42 2.10 1.07
C LYS A 29 5.90 0.67 1.30
N LYS A 30 6.63 -0.11 2.11
CA LYS A 30 6.23 -1.48 2.44
C LYS A 30 4.86 -1.41 3.11
N ARG A 31 3.86 -2.04 2.50
CA ARG A 31 2.50 -2.12 3.05
C ARG A 31 2.43 -3.37 3.91
N THR A 32 2.08 -3.20 5.18
CA THR A 32 1.82 -4.32 6.10
C THR A 32 0.31 -4.55 6.17
N THR A 33 -0.12 -5.78 5.93
CA THR A 33 -1.52 -6.17 6.12
C THR A 33 -1.79 -6.38 7.61
N VAL A 34 -2.86 -5.76 8.11
CA VAL A 34 -3.32 -5.92 9.49
C VAL A 34 -4.74 -6.48 9.46
N THR A 35 -5.00 -7.50 10.27
CA THR A 35 -6.33 -8.08 10.47
C THR A 35 -6.77 -7.80 11.90
N PHE A 36 -8.00 -7.33 12.08
CA PHE A 36 -8.59 -7.08 13.40
C PHE A 36 -10.06 -7.48 13.42
N TYR A 37 -10.59 -7.66 14.62
CA TYR A 37 -11.96 -8.08 14.84
C TYR A 37 -12.89 -6.88 14.88
N LEU A 38 -14.01 -6.98 14.17
CA LEU A 38 -15.13 -6.05 14.23
C LEU A 38 -16.41 -6.84 14.45
N THR A 39 -17.33 -6.27 15.22
CA THR A 39 -18.70 -6.80 15.25
C THR A 39 -19.35 -6.60 13.88
N GLU A 40 -20.32 -7.45 13.54
CA GLU A 40 -21.05 -7.35 12.28
C GLU A 40 -21.75 -5.99 12.15
N ALA A 41 -22.39 -5.52 13.22
CA ALA A 41 -23.05 -4.21 13.27
C ALA A 41 -22.08 -3.06 12.98
N MET A 42 -20.88 -3.08 13.60
CA MET A 42 -19.85 -2.05 13.37
C MET A 42 -19.37 -2.07 11.92
N ARG A 43 -19.07 -3.26 11.39
CA ARG A 43 -18.64 -3.44 10.00
C ARG A 43 -19.68 -2.89 9.03
N ASN A 44 -20.95 -3.25 9.21
CA ASN A 44 -22.04 -2.83 8.33
C ASN A 44 -22.25 -1.31 8.38
N ARG A 45 -22.24 -0.72 9.59
CA ARG A 45 -22.35 0.73 9.78
C ARG A 45 -21.21 1.47 9.10
N ALA A 46 -19.97 1.03 9.33
CA ALA A 46 -18.81 1.69 8.76
C ALA A 46 -18.79 1.58 7.22
N ARG A 47 -19.17 0.43 6.65
CA ARG A 47 -19.32 0.28 5.17
C ARG A 47 -20.42 1.15 4.60
N ALA A 48 -21.53 1.34 5.31
CA ALA A 48 -22.58 2.26 4.90
C ALA A 48 -22.06 3.70 4.86
N ALA A 49 -21.32 4.13 5.89
CA ALA A 49 -20.69 5.45 5.94
C ALA A 49 -19.75 5.65 4.74
N TYR A 50 -18.80 4.75 4.53
CA TYR A 50 -17.88 4.82 3.38
C TYR A 50 -18.61 4.96 2.05
N ARG A 51 -19.65 4.13 1.81
CA ARG A 51 -20.41 4.19 0.55
C ARG A 51 -21.10 5.53 0.33
N GLN A 52 -21.47 6.22 1.40
CA GLN A 52 -22.17 7.50 1.34
C GLN A 52 -21.20 8.69 1.27
N THR A 53 -20.01 8.59 1.88
CA THR A 53 -19.12 9.73 2.09
C THR A 53 -17.79 9.64 1.35
N SER A 54 -17.43 8.50 0.76
CA SER A 54 -16.08 8.28 0.21
C SER A 54 -15.69 9.32 -0.86
N PHE A 55 -16.65 9.81 -1.64
CA PHE A 55 -16.37 10.83 -2.65
C PHE A 55 -16.05 12.18 -2.01
N ASP A 56 -16.87 12.60 -1.04
CA ASP A 56 -16.73 13.88 -0.34
C ASP A 56 -15.46 13.92 0.52
N GLU A 57 -15.17 12.83 1.21
CA GLU A 57 -13.96 12.63 2.02
C GLU A 57 -12.71 12.29 1.19
N ARG A 58 -12.86 12.15 -0.13
CA ARG A 58 -11.82 11.79 -1.09
C ARG A 58 -11.06 10.51 -0.71
N ASP A 59 -11.79 9.50 -0.24
CA ASP A 59 -11.24 8.19 0.04
C ASP A 59 -11.17 7.34 -1.22
N SER A 60 -9.95 7.06 -1.70
CA SER A 60 -9.72 6.21 -2.87
C SER A 60 -10.08 4.74 -2.62
N SER A 61 -10.15 4.32 -1.34
CA SER A 61 -10.49 2.95 -0.97
C SER A 61 -11.03 2.85 0.46
N TRP A 62 -11.73 1.75 0.75
CA TRP A 62 -12.17 1.39 2.09
C TRP A 62 -11.01 1.39 3.11
N SER A 63 -9.86 0.85 2.72
CA SER A 63 -8.67 0.83 3.58
C SER A 63 -8.12 2.22 3.86
N GLU A 64 -8.28 3.18 2.94
CA GLU A 64 -7.86 4.57 3.17
C GLU A 64 -8.70 5.23 4.26
N MET A 65 -10.03 5.09 4.20
CA MET A 65 -10.93 5.59 5.25
C MET A 65 -10.54 5.00 6.62
N LEU A 66 -10.25 3.69 6.68
CA LEU A 66 -9.82 3.05 7.93
C LEU A 66 -8.45 3.54 8.41
N ASN A 67 -7.51 3.82 7.50
CA ASN A 67 -6.22 4.39 7.86
C ASN A 67 -6.37 5.81 8.42
N LYS A 68 -7.22 6.65 7.83
CA LYS A 68 -7.54 8.00 8.35
C LYS A 68 -8.19 7.91 9.72
N ALA A 69 -9.16 7.01 9.90
CA ALA A 69 -9.82 6.81 11.20
C ALA A 69 -8.83 6.33 12.28
N LEU A 70 -7.92 5.41 11.93
CA LEU A 70 -6.88 4.94 12.85
C LEU A 70 -5.90 6.07 13.20
N LEU A 71 -5.46 6.84 12.21
CA LEU A 71 -4.57 7.98 12.43
C LEU A 71 -5.21 9.02 13.34
N ALA A 72 -6.48 9.36 13.12
CA ALA A 72 -7.20 10.31 13.96
C ALA A 72 -7.29 9.86 15.44
N GLU A 73 -7.48 8.56 15.71
CA GLU A 73 -7.46 8.05 17.08
C GLU A 73 -6.05 8.05 17.69
N VAL A 74 -5.01 7.79 16.89
CA VAL A 74 -3.61 7.91 17.36
C VAL A 74 -3.30 9.36 17.72
N GLU A 75 -3.60 10.30 16.83
CA GLU A 75 -3.40 11.75 17.07
C GLU A 75 -4.18 12.23 18.29
N ARG A 76 -5.42 11.74 18.50
CA ARG A 76 -6.20 12.03 19.71
C ARG A 76 -5.49 11.55 20.97
N ARG A 77 -4.88 10.36 20.95
CA ARG A 77 -4.12 9.81 22.09
C ARG A 77 -2.81 10.55 22.31
N GLU A 78 -2.14 10.97 21.25
CA GLU A 78 -0.92 11.78 21.34
C GLU A 78 -1.22 13.14 21.96
N ALA A 79 -2.33 13.77 21.57
CA ALA A 79 -2.82 14.99 22.18
C ALA A 79 -3.14 14.80 23.68
N GLU A 80 -3.86 13.73 24.03
CA GLU A 80 -4.30 13.45 25.40
C GLU A 80 -3.15 13.03 26.33
N TYR A 81 -2.23 12.21 25.86
CA TYR A 81 -1.27 11.49 26.71
C TYR A 81 0.19 11.80 26.42
N ASN A 82 0.51 12.55 25.37
CA ASN A 82 1.89 12.84 24.99
C ASN A 82 2.11 14.30 24.55
N GLU A 83 1.30 15.23 25.06
CA GLU A 83 1.41 16.67 24.77
C GLU A 83 1.32 16.98 23.25
N GLY A 84 0.60 16.15 22.50
CA GLY A 84 0.52 16.26 21.04
C GLY A 84 1.77 15.80 20.29
N ARG A 85 2.75 15.23 20.98
CA ARG A 85 3.94 14.64 20.35
C ARG A 85 3.66 13.21 19.90
N ALA A 86 4.29 12.83 18.79
CA ALA A 86 4.21 11.45 18.32
C ALA A 86 4.79 10.46 19.34
N PHE A 87 4.14 9.30 19.51
CA PHE A 87 4.75 8.22 20.29
C PHE A 87 5.95 7.63 19.55
N VAL A 88 7.04 7.36 20.28
CA VAL A 88 8.21 6.68 19.72
C VAL A 88 7.88 5.19 19.57
N GLY A 89 7.63 4.75 18.34
CA GLY A 89 7.48 3.33 18.03
C GLY A 89 8.83 2.67 17.80
N ASN A 90 9.06 1.51 18.42
CA ASN A 90 10.06 0.54 17.99
C ASN A 90 9.38 -0.56 17.14
N GLY A 91 10.11 -1.16 16.20
CA GLY A 91 9.60 -2.27 15.37
C GLY A 91 9.43 -3.59 16.13
N ASP A 92 9.54 -3.55 17.45
CA ASP A 92 9.45 -4.71 18.31
C ASP A 92 7.99 -5.17 18.42
N PRO A 93 7.73 -6.49 18.49
CA PRO A 93 6.39 -6.98 18.73
C PRO A 93 5.81 -6.40 20.02
N LEU A 94 4.51 -6.11 20.01
CA LEU A 94 3.81 -5.75 21.25
C LEU A 94 4.02 -6.85 22.29
N THR A 95 4.43 -6.48 23.50
CA THR A 95 4.55 -7.42 24.61
C THR A 95 3.21 -8.16 24.77
N PRO A 96 3.20 -9.51 24.82
CA PRO A 96 1.96 -10.25 25.06
C PRO A 96 1.30 -9.69 26.33
N GLY A 97 0.04 -9.30 26.20
CA GLY A 97 -0.65 -8.50 27.21
C GLY A 97 -0.56 -9.12 28.60
N ARG A 98 -0.20 -8.31 29.60
CA ARG A 98 -0.39 -8.67 31.01
C ARG A 98 -1.90 -8.85 31.23
N PRO A 99 -2.39 -9.97 31.80
CA PRO A 99 -3.79 -10.06 32.15
C PRO A 99 -4.15 -8.91 33.08
N ILE A 100 -5.05 -8.05 32.60
CA ILE A 100 -5.71 -7.03 33.41
C ILE A 100 -6.72 -7.82 34.23
N GLY A 101 -6.42 -8.02 35.52
CA GLY A 101 -7.29 -8.76 36.42
C GLY A 101 -8.67 -8.12 36.43
N PHE A 102 -9.68 -8.90 36.03
CA PHE A 102 -11.09 -8.64 36.31
C PHE A 102 -11.53 -9.55 37.44
#